data_AF-A0A8X7RNU1-F1
#
_entry.id   AF-A0A8X7RNU1-F1
#
_cell.length_a   1.000
_cell.length_b   1.000
_cell.length_c   1.000
_cell.angle_alpha   90.00
_cell.angle_beta   90.00
_cell.angle_gamma   90.00
#
_symmetry.space_group_name_H-M   'P 1'
#
loop_
_entity.id
_entity.type
_entity.pdbx_description
1 polymer ?
#
loop_
_entity_poly.entity_id
_entity_poly.type
_entity_poly.pdbx_seq_one_letter_code
_entity_poly.pdbx_strand_id
1 'polypeptide(L)'
;MDALRKQASKIREQVARQAVFKQFGGGGHGSGLLDDAELHQHQKLEKLYISTRAAKHYQRDIVCGVEGYIVTGSKQVEIGTKLSEDSRKYGSENTCTNGNVLTRAALSYGRARAQMEQERGNMLKALGTQVAEPLRAMVLGAPLEDARHLAQRYDRMRQEAEAQATEVARRQAKARESQGNPDIFMKLESAEAKLQDLKSNMIFGF
;
A
#
# COMPACT_ATOMS: atom_id res chain seq x y z
N MET A 1 -23.34 26.18 -1.37
CA MET A 1 -23.71 26.02 -2.80
C MET A 1 -22.50 25.91 -3.73
N ASP A 2 -21.31 26.41 -3.36
CA ASP A 2 -20.14 26.40 -4.26
C ASP A 2 -19.36 25.08 -4.33
N ALA A 3 -19.44 24.24 -3.29
CA ALA A 3 -18.82 22.91 -3.29
C ALA A 3 -19.42 21.99 -4.37
N LEU A 4 -20.75 22.02 -4.53
CA LEU A 4 -21.47 21.26 -5.55
C LEU A 4 -21.13 21.76 -6.96
N ARG A 5 -20.97 23.08 -7.15
CA ARG A 5 -20.54 23.66 -8.44
C ARG A 5 -19.13 23.24 -8.83
N LYS A 6 -18.20 23.18 -7.87
CA LYS A 6 -16.82 22.70 -8.09
C LYS A 6 -16.77 21.20 -8.43
N GLN A 7 -17.63 20.41 -7.81
CA GLN A 7 -17.72 18.98 -8.10
C GLN A 7 -18.34 18.71 -9.49
N ALA A 8 -19.38 19.46 -9.85
CA ALA A 8 -20.00 19.38 -11.17
C ALA A 8 -19.07 19.83 -12.31
N SER A 9 -18.18 20.79 -12.06
CA SER A 9 -17.16 21.23 -13.04
C SER A 9 -16.06 20.19 -13.23
N LYS A 10 -15.60 19.54 -12.15
CA LYS A 10 -14.66 18.40 -12.23
C LYS A 10 -15.24 17.21 -13.03
N ILE A 11 -16.50 16.87 -12.81
CA ILE A 11 -17.17 15.79 -13.57
C ILE A 11 -17.29 16.19 -15.05
N ARG A 12 -17.66 17.44 -15.34
CA ARG A 12 -17.69 17.94 -16.73
C ARG A 12 -16.32 17.86 -17.42
N GLU A 13 -15.26 18.20 -16.70
CA GLU A 13 -13.90 18.12 -17.24
C GLU A 13 -13.45 16.67 -17.47
N GLN A 14 -13.78 15.74 -16.55
CA GLN A 14 -13.52 14.31 -16.74
C GLN A 14 -14.32 13.72 -17.91
N VAL A 15 -15.60 14.09 -18.05
CA VAL A 15 -16.46 13.64 -19.15
C VAL A 15 -15.98 14.22 -20.49
N ALA A 16 -15.54 15.48 -20.51
CA ALA A 16 -14.95 16.10 -21.70
C ALA A 16 -13.66 15.38 -22.11
N ARG A 17 -12.78 15.03 -21.16
CA ARG A 17 -11.56 14.26 -21.46
C ARG A 17 -11.88 12.87 -22.00
N GLN A 18 -12.89 12.17 -21.47
CA GLN A 18 -13.34 10.88 -22.01
C GLN A 18 -13.99 11.00 -23.40
N ALA A 19 -14.78 12.04 -23.63
CA ALA A 19 -15.45 12.26 -24.92
C ALA A 19 -14.45 12.67 -26.02
N VAL A 20 -13.44 13.47 -25.68
CA VAL A 20 -12.36 13.85 -26.61
C VAL A 20 -11.50 12.63 -26.97
N PHE A 21 -11.23 11.73 -26.03
CA PHE A 21 -10.53 10.48 -26.33
C PHE A 21 -11.32 9.58 -27.29
N LYS A 22 -12.66 9.56 -27.17
CA LYS A 22 -13.54 8.80 -28.07
C LYS A 22 -13.70 9.43 -29.46
N GLN A 23 -13.67 10.74 -29.58
CA GLN A 23 -13.97 11.42 -30.85
C GLN A 23 -12.75 11.54 -31.78
N PHE A 24 -11.52 11.47 -31.26
CA PHE A 24 -10.29 11.52 -32.07
C PHE A 24 -9.68 10.15 -32.42
N GLY A 25 -10.23 9.04 -31.90
CA GLY A 25 -9.75 7.67 -32.21
C GLY A 25 -10.39 7.02 -33.46
N GLY A 26 -11.36 7.69 -34.10
CA GLY A 26 -12.10 7.16 -35.25
C GLY A 26 -11.34 7.34 -36.57
N GLY A 27 -10.29 6.54 -36.81
CA GLY A 27 -9.48 6.68 -38.02
C GLY A 27 -8.70 5.43 -38.41
N GLY A 28 -9.40 4.37 -38.80
CA GLY A 28 -8.89 3.36 -39.74
C GLY A 28 -8.11 2.18 -39.15
N HIS A 29 -8.63 0.99 -39.42
CA HIS A 29 -8.01 -0.34 -39.34
C HIS A 29 -7.80 -0.95 -37.93
N GLY A 30 -8.82 -1.67 -37.47
CA GLY A 30 -8.65 -2.99 -36.87
C GLY A 30 -8.15 -3.06 -35.42
N SER A 31 -8.68 -2.25 -34.49
CA SER A 31 -8.27 -2.34 -33.07
C SER A 31 -9.37 -1.99 -32.06
N GLY A 32 -10.65 -2.12 -32.38
CA GLY A 32 -11.73 -1.80 -31.43
C GLY A 32 -11.86 -2.79 -30.26
N LEU A 33 -11.61 -4.08 -30.50
CA LEU A 33 -11.72 -5.15 -29.50
C LEU A 33 -10.48 -5.30 -28.61
N LEU A 34 -9.31 -4.92 -29.13
CA LEU A 34 -8.04 -4.95 -28.37
C LEU A 34 -7.99 -3.81 -27.34
N ASP A 35 -8.54 -2.64 -27.69
CA ASP A 35 -8.56 -1.44 -26.84
C ASP A 35 -9.42 -1.65 -25.57
N ASP A 36 -10.59 -2.29 -25.70
CA ASP A 36 -11.47 -2.56 -24.54
C ASP A 36 -10.87 -3.62 -23.57
N ALA A 37 -10.25 -4.68 -24.10
CA ALA A 37 -9.59 -5.70 -23.29
C ALA A 37 -8.34 -5.15 -22.59
N GLU A 38 -7.54 -4.35 -23.29
CA GLU A 38 -6.35 -3.67 -22.74
C GLU A 38 -6.75 -2.64 -21.66
N LEU A 39 -7.82 -1.90 -21.89
CA LEU A 39 -8.36 -0.93 -20.92
C LEU A 39 -8.87 -1.63 -19.66
N HIS A 40 -9.55 -2.78 -19.79
CA HIS A 40 -9.93 -3.61 -18.64
C HIS A 40 -8.73 -4.15 -17.86
N GLN A 41 -7.69 -4.61 -18.54
CA GLN A 41 -6.47 -5.10 -17.90
C GLN A 41 -5.75 -3.99 -17.12
N HIS A 42 -5.67 -2.79 -17.70
CA HIS A 42 -5.11 -1.63 -17.04
C HIS A 42 -5.89 -1.24 -15.78
N GLN A 43 -7.23 -1.19 -15.84
CA GLN A 43 -8.07 -0.91 -14.66
C GLN A 43 -7.86 -1.96 -13.56
N LYS A 44 -7.64 -3.22 -13.92
CA LYS A 44 -7.36 -4.30 -12.96
C LYS A 44 -6.01 -4.09 -12.27
N LEU A 45 -4.98 -3.68 -13.03
CA LEU A 45 -3.65 -3.38 -12.50
C LEU A 45 -3.64 -2.12 -11.63
N GLU A 46 -4.39 -1.08 -12.00
CA GLU A 46 -4.55 0.12 -11.19
C GLU A 46 -5.22 -0.20 -9.84
N LYS A 47 -6.30 -0.99 -9.86
CA LYS A 47 -6.95 -1.49 -8.64
C LYS A 47 -6.00 -2.32 -7.78
N LEU A 48 -5.20 -3.19 -8.40
CA LEU A 48 -4.19 -3.99 -7.71
C LEU A 48 -3.13 -3.10 -7.04
N TYR A 49 -2.61 -2.10 -7.75
CA TYR A 49 -1.64 -1.15 -7.19
C TYR A 49 -2.19 -0.37 -6.00
N ILE A 50 -3.40 0.21 -6.13
CA ILE A 50 -4.02 0.99 -5.07
C ILE A 50 -4.29 0.11 -3.84
N SER A 51 -4.88 -1.07 -4.04
CA SER A 51 -5.20 -1.99 -2.95
C SER A 51 -3.94 -2.51 -2.23
N THR A 52 -2.89 -2.89 -2.97
CA THR A 52 -1.63 -3.37 -2.37
C THR A 52 -0.85 -2.27 -1.66
N ARG A 53 -0.95 -1.02 -2.12
CA ARG A 53 -0.41 0.14 -1.41
C ARG A 53 -1.19 0.40 -0.11
N ALA A 54 -2.52 0.43 -0.18
CA ALA A 54 -3.37 0.62 1.00
C ALA A 54 -3.16 -0.50 2.03
N ALA A 55 -3.11 -1.75 1.59
CA ALA A 55 -2.85 -2.91 2.44
C ALA A 55 -1.51 -2.80 3.19
N LYS A 56 -0.43 -2.36 2.52
CA LYS A 56 0.87 -2.17 3.19
C LYS A 56 0.84 -1.08 4.26
N HIS A 57 0.15 0.02 4.01
CA HIS A 57 -0.03 1.06 5.04
C HIS A 57 -0.82 0.51 6.23
N TYR A 58 -1.93 -0.17 5.97
CA TYR A 58 -2.73 -0.78 7.03
C TYR A 58 -1.97 -1.81 7.86
N GLN A 59 -1.18 -2.68 7.21
CA GLN A 59 -0.32 -3.64 7.91
C GLN A 59 0.72 -2.94 8.81
N ARG A 60 1.34 -1.84 8.33
CA ARG A 60 2.26 -1.04 9.14
C ARG A 60 1.57 -0.45 10.37
N ASP A 61 0.36 0.08 10.21
CA ASP A 61 -0.39 0.66 11.32
C ASP A 61 -0.71 -0.39 12.39
N ILE A 62 -1.09 -1.61 11.98
CA ILE A 62 -1.30 -2.73 12.90
C ILE A 62 0.00 -3.09 13.64
N VAL A 63 1.12 -3.24 12.91
CA VAL A 63 2.42 -3.57 13.52
C VAL A 63 2.80 -2.51 14.55
N CYS A 64 2.71 -1.22 14.20
CA CYS A 64 2.97 -0.12 15.12
C CYS A 64 2.07 -0.17 16.36
N GLY A 65 0.79 -0.52 16.20
CA GLY A 65 -0.15 -0.65 17.31
C GLY A 65 0.22 -1.78 18.27
N VAL A 66 0.55 -2.97 17.74
CA VAL A 66 0.94 -4.14 18.55
C VAL A 66 2.28 -3.89 19.25
N GLU A 67 3.29 -3.38 18.55
CA GLU A 67 4.59 -3.07 19.12
C GLU A 67 4.48 -1.96 20.19
N GLY A 68 3.67 -0.94 19.94
CA GLY A 68 3.37 0.12 20.90
C GLY A 68 2.68 -0.41 22.17
N TYR A 69 1.74 -1.34 22.02
CA TYR A 69 1.11 -2.03 23.15
C TYR A 69 2.14 -2.84 23.96
N ILE A 70 3.04 -3.57 23.29
CA ILE A 70 4.09 -4.36 23.95
C ILE A 70 5.05 -3.46 24.74
N VAL A 71 5.53 -2.38 24.12
CA VAL A 71 6.44 -1.41 24.78
C VAL A 71 5.77 -0.78 26.00
N THR A 72 4.54 -0.30 25.85
CA THR A 72 3.78 0.29 26.95
C THR A 72 3.47 -0.73 28.04
N GLY A 73 3.08 -1.94 27.64
CA GLY A 73 2.81 -3.04 28.55
C GLY A 73 4.03 -3.45 29.37
N SER A 74 5.22 -3.45 28.75
CA SER A 74 6.47 -3.81 29.43
C SER A 74 6.81 -2.79 30.53
N LYS A 75 6.63 -1.49 30.25
CA LYS A 75 6.76 -0.45 31.27
C LYS A 75 5.75 -0.62 32.42
N GLN A 76 4.52 -1.03 32.12
CA GLN A 76 3.52 -1.31 33.16
C GLN A 76 3.93 -2.50 34.04
N VAL A 77 4.53 -3.54 33.45
CA VAL A 77 5.10 -4.68 34.18
C VAL A 77 6.22 -4.25 35.12
N GLU A 78 7.14 -3.40 34.66
CA GLU A 78 8.22 -2.85 35.50
C GLU A 78 7.67 -2.06 36.70
N ILE A 79 6.71 -1.17 36.46
CA ILE A 79 6.07 -0.38 37.52
C ILE A 79 5.35 -1.29 38.52
N GLY A 80 4.59 -2.27 38.02
CA GLY A 80 3.87 -3.21 38.88
C GLY A 80 4.78 -4.13 39.69
N THR A 81 5.93 -4.51 39.12
CA THR A 81 6.96 -5.31 39.79
C THR A 81 7.56 -4.50 40.94
N LYS A 82 7.92 -3.24 40.69
CA LYS A 82 8.43 -2.34 41.73
C LYS A 82 7.40 -2.13 42.86
N LEU A 83 6.14 -1.89 42.50
CA LEU A 83 5.06 -1.76 43.49
C LEU A 83 4.89 -3.03 44.34
N SER A 84 5.01 -4.20 43.72
CA SER A 84 5.01 -5.48 44.43
C SER A 84 6.16 -5.59 45.42
N GLU A 85 7.36 -5.18 45.03
CA GLU A 85 8.55 -5.21 45.88
C GLU A 85 8.40 -4.26 47.07
N ASP A 86 7.96 -3.03 46.82
CA ASP A 86 7.72 -2.02 47.86
C ASP A 86 6.65 -2.48 48.85
N SER A 87 5.57 -3.12 48.37
CA SER A 87 4.51 -3.68 49.22
C SER A 87 5.03 -4.83 50.10
N ARG A 88 5.89 -5.69 49.54
CA ARG A 88 6.52 -6.78 50.31
C ARG A 88 7.48 -6.23 51.36
N LYS A 89 8.27 -5.21 51.00
CA LYS A 89 9.22 -4.54 51.89
C LYS A 89 8.50 -3.89 53.08
N TYR A 90 7.43 -3.14 52.81
CA TYR A 90 6.55 -2.59 53.85
C TYR A 90 6.05 -3.71 54.78
N GLY A 91 5.60 -4.83 54.21
CA GLY A 91 5.09 -5.97 54.95
C GLY A 91 6.14 -6.82 55.69
N SER A 92 7.44 -6.65 55.43
CA SER A 92 8.50 -7.37 56.15
C SER A 92 9.23 -6.49 57.18
N GLU A 93 9.31 -5.19 56.93
CA GLU A 93 10.15 -4.27 57.71
C GLU A 93 9.37 -3.41 58.72
N ASN A 94 8.05 -3.27 58.59
CA ASN A 94 7.25 -2.46 59.52
C ASN A 94 6.69 -3.24 60.72
N THR A 95 7.27 -2.99 61.89
CA THR A 95 6.81 -3.41 63.23
C THR A 95 6.06 -2.32 64.01
N CYS A 96 5.86 -1.16 63.41
CA CYS A 96 5.43 0.07 64.09
C CYS A 96 3.90 0.25 64.27
N THR A 97 3.07 -0.68 63.82
CA THR A 97 1.61 -0.63 64.07
C THR A 97 1.19 -1.72 65.06
N ASN A 98 0.31 -1.37 66.01
CA ASN A 98 -0.21 -2.26 67.06
C ASN A 98 -1.12 -3.40 66.52
N GLY A 99 -0.96 -3.81 65.26
CA GLY A 99 -1.76 -4.86 64.63
C GLY A 99 -1.17 -5.35 63.31
N ASN A 100 -1.01 -6.66 63.19
CA ASN A 100 -0.40 -7.33 62.02
C ASN A 100 -1.26 -7.32 60.74
N VAL A 101 -2.39 -6.61 60.73
CA VAL A 101 -3.37 -6.63 59.64
C VAL A 101 -2.83 -5.96 58.39
N LEU A 102 -2.27 -4.75 58.51
CA LEU A 102 -1.73 -3.99 57.37
C LEU A 102 -0.50 -4.66 56.77
N THR A 103 0.42 -5.13 57.62
CA THR A 103 1.62 -5.88 57.24
C THR A 103 1.26 -7.13 56.44
N ARG A 104 0.27 -7.91 56.90
CA ARG A 104 -0.21 -9.12 56.20
C ARG A 104 -0.93 -8.81 54.90
N ALA A 105 -1.75 -7.75 54.87
CA ALA A 105 -2.41 -7.28 53.66
C ALA A 105 -1.39 -6.86 52.60
N ALA A 106 -0.35 -6.11 52.98
CA ALA A 106 0.71 -5.67 52.09
C ALA A 106 1.52 -6.84 51.51
N LEU A 107 1.86 -7.85 52.33
CA LEU A 107 2.51 -9.08 51.86
C LEU A 107 1.63 -9.86 50.87
N SER A 108 0.33 -10.01 51.18
CA SER A 108 -0.62 -10.71 50.31
C SER A 108 -0.79 -9.99 48.98
N TYR A 109 -0.96 -8.66 49.02
CA TYR A 109 -1.07 -7.82 47.83
C TYR A 109 0.20 -7.90 46.98
N GLY A 110 1.38 -7.72 47.58
CA GLY A 110 2.65 -7.81 46.88
C GLY A 110 2.81 -9.17 46.19
N ARG A 111 2.54 -10.29 46.88
CA ARG A 111 2.61 -11.62 46.25
C ARG A 111 1.66 -11.77 45.07
N ALA A 112 0.41 -11.36 45.21
CA ALA A 112 -0.58 -11.42 44.13
C ALA A 112 -0.14 -10.54 42.94
N ARG A 113 0.37 -9.33 43.22
CA ARG A 113 0.84 -8.40 42.18
C ARG A 113 2.02 -8.96 41.42
N ALA A 114 3.02 -9.54 42.09
CA ALA A 114 4.14 -10.21 41.44
C ALA A 114 3.69 -11.30 40.46
N GLN A 115 2.73 -12.14 40.87
CA GLN A 115 2.18 -13.19 39.99
C GLN A 115 1.45 -12.60 38.78
N MET A 116 0.66 -11.54 38.98
CA MET A 116 -0.02 -10.86 37.87
C MET A 116 0.95 -10.26 36.86
N GLU A 117 2.02 -9.60 37.34
CA GLU A 117 3.02 -9.00 36.44
C GLU A 117 3.86 -10.06 35.71
N GLN A 118 4.10 -11.21 36.34
CA GLN A 118 4.73 -12.35 35.67
C GLN A 118 3.88 -12.86 34.50
N GLU A 119 2.58 -13.10 34.71
CA GLU A 119 1.68 -13.54 33.65
C GLU A 119 1.51 -12.47 32.56
N ARG A 120 1.46 -11.19 32.95
CA ARG A 120 1.45 -10.08 32.01
C ARG A 120 2.72 -10.06 31.15
N GLY A 121 3.89 -10.25 31.76
CA GLY A 121 5.17 -10.36 31.04
C GLY A 121 5.19 -11.55 30.07
N ASN A 122 4.71 -12.72 30.49
CA ASN A 122 4.59 -13.91 29.64
C ASN A 122 3.70 -13.64 28.43
N MET A 123 2.53 -13.02 28.65
CA MET A 123 1.60 -12.64 27.58
C MET A 123 2.23 -11.65 26.59
N LEU A 124 2.95 -10.62 27.08
CA LEU A 124 3.62 -9.65 26.22
C LEU A 124 4.72 -10.29 25.36
N LYS A 125 5.46 -11.24 25.93
CA LYS A 125 6.46 -12.03 25.19
C LYS A 125 5.80 -12.90 24.11
N ALA A 126 4.67 -13.53 24.43
CA ALA A 126 3.89 -14.30 23.46
C ALA A 126 3.34 -13.40 22.34
N LEU A 127 2.83 -12.22 22.66
CA LEU A 127 2.41 -11.23 21.66
C LEU A 127 3.57 -10.80 20.74
N GLY A 128 4.77 -10.59 21.29
CA GLY A 128 5.94 -10.25 20.49
C GLY A 128 6.31 -11.32 19.47
N THR A 129 6.38 -12.57 19.91
CA THR A 129 6.83 -13.69 19.09
C THR A 129 5.76 -14.26 18.17
N GLN A 130 4.52 -14.41 18.66
CA GLN A 130 3.44 -15.05 17.92
C GLN A 130 2.61 -14.08 17.07
N VAL A 131 2.69 -12.77 17.33
CA VAL A 131 1.87 -11.77 16.61
C VAL A 131 2.72 -10.70 15.95
N ALA A 132 3.57 -9.99 16.71
CA ALA A 132 4.31 -8.85 16.16
C ALA A 132 5.34 -9.28 15.10
N GLU A 133 6.11 -10.34 15.35
CA GLU A 133 7.10 -10.86 14.41
C GLU A 133 6.49 -11.32 13.06
N PRO A 134 5.44 -12.17 13.03
CA PRO A 134 4.78 -12.53 11.78
C PRO A 134 4.23 -11.32 11.01
N LEU A 135 3.59 -10.37 11.69
CA LEU A 135 3.06 -9.18 11.04
C LEU A 135 4.16 -8.29 10.45
N ARG A 136 5.29 -8.15 11.16
CA ARG A 136 6.46 -7.41 10.66
C ARG A 136 7.04 -8.09 9.41
N ALA A 137 7.13 -9.42 9.42
CA ALA A 137 7.56 -10.19 8.26
C ALA A 137 6.61 -10.00 7.06
N MET A 138 5.29 -9.94 7.28
CA MET A 138 4.31 -9.67 6.23
C MET A 138 4.47 -8.29 5.58
N VAL A 139 4.79 -7.25 6.36
CA VAL A 139 5.04 -5.89 5.83
C VAL A 139 6.30 -5.83 4.96
N LEU A 140 7.32 -6.60 5.32
CA LEU A 140 8.61 -6.68 4.62
C LEU A 140 8.61 -7.70 3.47
N GLY A 141 7.57 -8.53 3.38
CA GLY A 141 7.49 -9.66 2.45
C GLY A 141 7.30 -9.26 0.98
N ALA A 142 7.79 -10.13 0.11
CA ALA A 142 7.77 -10.00 -1.35
C ALA A 142 6.37 -9.80 -1.99
N PRO A 143 5.26 -10.43 -1.55
CA PRO A 143 4.02 -10.46 -2.34
C PRO A 143 3.40 -9.08 -2.64
N LEU A 144 3.46 -8.15 -1.68
CA LEU A 144 2.92 -6.79 -1.89
C LEU A 144 3.88 -5.92 -2.71
N GLU A 145 5.18 -6.18 -2.64
CA GLU A 145 6.16 -5.44 -3.44
C GLU A 145 6.16 -5.94 -4.88
N ASP A 146 6.11 -7.26 -5.11
CA ASP A 146 6.05 -7.88 -6.43
C ASP A 146 4.83 -7.40 -7.23
N ALA A 147 3.66 -7.30 -6.58
CA ALA A 147 2.46 -6.78 -7.21
C ALA A 147 2.57 -5.28 -7.60
N ARG A 148 3.28 -4.47 -6.80
CA ARG A 148 3.53 -3.06 -7.15
C ARG A 148 4.56 -2.91 -8.24
N HIS A 149 5.64 -3.69 -8.21
CA HIS A 149 6.63 -3.70 -9.28
C HIS A 149 6.00 -4.09 -10.61
N LEU A 150 5.10 -5.09 -10.60
CA LEU A 150 4.34 -5.51 -11.78
C LEU A 150 3.48 -4.37 -12.33
N ALA A 151 2.68 -3.72 -11.47
CA ALA A 151 1.84 -2.60 -11.88
C ALA A 151 2.67 -1.42 -12.43
N GLN A 152 3.75 -1.04 -11.74
CA GLN A 152 4.64 0.04 -12.19
C GLN A 152 5.34 -0.28 -13.52
N ARG A 153 5.75 -1.54 -13.74
CA ARG A 153 6.38 -1.97 -14.99
C ARG A 153 5.40 -1.91 -16.15
N TYR A 154 4.16 -2.36 -15.94
CA TYR A 154 3.10 -2.24 -16.93
C TYR A 154 2.77 -0.78 -17.25
N ASP A 155 2.61 0.06 -16.23
CA ASP A 155 2.33 1.49 -16.43
C ASP A 155 3.41 2.19 -17.25
N ARG A 156 4.69 1.86 -17.01
CA ARG A 156 5.81 2.38 -17.80
C ARG A 156 5.73 1.94 -19.26
N MET A 157 5.55 0.64 -19.50
CA MET A 157 5.47 0.08 -20.85
C MET A 157 4.29 0.66 -21.64
N ARG A 158 3.16 0.89 -20.96
CA ARG A 158 1.99 1.57 -21.51
C ARG A 158 2.30 3.03 -21.88
N GLN A 159 2.93 3.80 -21.01
CA GLN A 159 3.32 5.18 -21.31
C GLN A 159 4.26 5.26 -22.52
N GLU A 160 5.18 4.30 -22.65
CA GLU A 160 6.06 4.18 -23.82
C GLU A 160 5.25 3.89 -25.10
N ALA A 161 4.26 2.98 -25.04
CA ALA A 161 3.37 2.69 -26.16
C ALA A 161 2.47 3.88 -26.54
N GLU A 162 1.92 4.61 -25.57
CA GLU A 162 1.11 5.81 -25.78
C GLU A 162 1.95 6.93 -26.42
N ALA A 163 3.17 7.16 -25.93
CA ALA A 163 4.10 8.12 -26.52
C ALA A 163 4.43 7.75 -27.97
N GLN A 164 4.70 6.48 -28.26
CA GLN A 164 4.96 6.01 -29.61
C GLN A 164 3.73 6.14 -30.52
N ALA A 165 2.52 5.91 -30.01
CA ALA A 165 1.28 6.08 -30.76
C ALA A 165 1.04 7.55 -31.16
N THR A 166 1.29 8.50 -30.26
CA THR A 166 1.20 9.94 -30.59
C THR A 166 2.21 10.34 -31.66
N GLU A 167 3.41 9.76 -31.64
CA GLU A 167 4.43 10.01 -32.63
C GLU A 167 4.09 9.39 -34.00
N VAL A 168 3.49 8.21 -34.03
CA VAL A 168 2.93 7.61 -35.27
C VAL A 168 1.86 8.52 -35.86
N ALA A 169 0.89 8.97 -35.06
CA ALA A 169 -0.16 9.87 -35.52
C ALA A 169 0.40 11.18 -36.10
N ARG A 170 1.43 11.75 -35.46
CA ARG A 170 2.15 12.93 -35.95
C ARG A 170 2.83 12.68 -37.30
N ARG A 171 3.46 11.52 -37.48
CA ARG A 171 4.11 11.14 -38.75
C ARG A 171 3.08 10.84 -39.85
N GLN A 172 1.94 10.23 -39.52
CA GLN A 172 0.84 10.00 -40.46
C GLN A 172 0.27 11.32 -40.99
N ALA A 173 0.07 12.32 -40.13
CA ALA A 173 -0.36 13.66 -40.55
C ALA A 173 0.64 14.29 -41.54
N LYS A 174 1.94 14.24 -41.22
CA LYS A 174 3.00 14.75 -42.12
C LYS A 174 3.10 14.02 -43.44
N ALA A 175 2.91 12.70 -43.44
CA ALA A 175 2.91 11.89 -44.65
C ALA A 175 1.73 12.25 -45.58
N ARG A 176 0.56 12.59 -44.99
CA ARG A 176 -0.61 13.07 -45.75
C ARG A 176 -0.37 14.45 -46.38
N GLU A 177 0.37 15.32 -45.72
CA GLU A 177 0.70 16.68 -46.21
C GLU A 177 1.82 16.70 -47.26
N SER A 178 2.74 15.72 -47.23
CA SER A 178 3.97 15.70 -48.04
C SER A 178 3.94 14.64 -49.15
N GLN A 179 2.81 14.50 -49.86
CA GLN A 179 2.58 13.47 -50.88
C GLN A 179 3.78 13.37 -51.85
N GLY A 180 4.52 12.25 -51.77
CA GLY A 180 5.65 11.95 -52.67
C GLY A 180 7.05 11.92 -52.06
N ASN A 181 7.23 12.22 -50.76
CA ASN A 181 8.56 12.10 -50.11
C ASN A 181 8.80 10.68 -49.52
N PRO A 182 9.67 9.85 -50.14
CA PRO A 182 9.92 8.48 -49.69
C PRO A 182 10.54 8.40 -48.29
N ASP A 183 11.34 9.39 -47.88
CA ASP A 183 11.98 9.42 -46.55
C ASP A 183 10.96 9.58 -45.41
N ILE A 184 9.84 10.28 -45.68
CA ILE A 184 8.76 10.49 -44.70
C ILE A 184 7.98 9.19 -44.51
N PHE A 185 7.74 8.44 -45.59
CA PHE A 185 7.09 7.14 -45.55
C PHE A 185 7.94 6.09 -44.82
N MET A 186 9.25 6.00 -45.11
CA MET A 186 10.15 5.09 -44.38
C MET A 186 10.19 5.37 -42.88
N LYS A 187 10.22 6.67 -42.49
CA LYS A 187 10.18 7.06 -41.07
C LYS A 187 8.85 6.72 -40.40
N LEU A 188 7.73 6.80 -41.13
CA LEU A 188 6.42 6.39 -40.63
C LEU A 188 6.39 4.87 -40.41
N GLU A 189 6.81 4.07 -41.39
CA GLU A 189 6.83 2.61 -41.33
C GLU A 189 7.70 2.12 -40.15
N SER A 190 8.87 2.73 -39.95
CA SER A 190 9.72 2.42 -38.79
C SER A 190 9.07 2.75 -37.44
N ALA A 191 8.21 3.77 -37.39
CA ALA A 191 7.51 4.17 -36.18
C ALA A 191 6.31 3.26 -35.89
N GLU A 192 5.63 2.79 -36.93
CA GLU A 192 4.54 1.82 -36.84
C GLU A 192 5.06 0.44 -36.41
N ALA A 193 6.21 0.00 -36.94
CA ALA A 193 6.88 -1.22 -36.50
C ALA A 193 7.22 -1.18 -35.00
N LYS A 194 7.85 -0.09 -34.54
CA LYS A 194 8.13 0.11 -33.09
C LYS A 194 6.87 0.11 -32.23
N LEU A 195 5.76 0.63 -32.74
CA LEU A 195 4.48 0.62 -32.01
C LEU A 195 3.92 -0.81 -31.90
N GLN A 196 4.03 -1.62 -32.95
CA GLN A 196 3.63 -3.03 -32.92
C GLN A 196 4.48 -3.84 -31.93
N ASP A 197 5.79 -3.59 -31.88
CA ASP A 197 6.69 -4.25 -30.93
C ASP A 197 6.31 -3.91 -29.48
N LEU A 198 6.07 -2.63 -29.18
CA LEU A 198 5.65 -2.18 -27.85
C LEU A 198 4.31 -2.79 -27.42
N LYS A 199 3.33 -2.83 -28.33
CA LYS A 199 2.03 -3.47 -28.07
C LYS A 199 2.16 -4.97 -27.83
N SER A 200 3.01 -5.65 -28.61
CA SER A 200 3.28 -7.08 -28.43
C SER A 200 3.94 -7.36 -27.08
N ASN A 201 4.90 -6.52 -26.67
CA ASN A 201 5.55 -6.62 -25.37
C ASN A 201 4.57 -6.40 -24.21
N MET A 202 3.56 -5.54 -24.36
CA MET A 202 2.52 -5.34 -23.34
C MET A 202 1.61 -6.57 -23.15
N ILE A 203 1.38 -7.32 -24.23
CA ILE A 203 0.50 -8.49 -24.23
C ILE A 203 1.24 -9.76 -23.76
N PHE A 204 2.50 -9.92 -24.16
CA PHE A 204 3.27 -11.16 -23.97
C PHE A 204 4.47 -11.05 -23.01
N GLY A 205 4.78 -9.85 -22.50
CA GLY A 205 5.98 -9.57 -21.70
C GLY A 205 5.87 -9.80 -20.18
N PHE A 206 4.81 -10.48 -19.71
CA PHE A 206 4.52 -10.72 -18.29
C PHE A 206 4.26 -12.20 -18.01
#